data_AF-A0A147K785-F1
#
_entry.id   AF-A0A147K785-F1
#
_cell.length_a   1.000
_cell.length_b   1.000
_cell.length_c   1.000
_cell.angle_alpha   90.00
_cell.angle_beta   90.00
_cell.angle_gamma   90.00
#
_symmetry.space_group_name_H-M   'P 1'
#
loop_
_entity.id
_entity.type
_entity.pdbx_description
1 polymer ?
#
loop_
_entity_poly.entity_id
_entity_poly.type
_entity_poly.pdbx_seq_one_letter_code
_entity_poly.pdbx_strand_id
1 'polypeptide(L)' 'MKGDRMKDKVMDYKRFGFTLLCVSVFLYLGVLIKINEVSSEQVTIMLWITVLFTGASGYFFLLSAKCKKKVEEDSSSNY' A
#
# COMPACT_ATOMS: atom_id res chain seq x y z
N MET A 1 21.70 14.15 16.48
CA MET A 1 20.28 14.19 16.05
C MET A 1 20.06 13.61 14.64
N LYS A 2 20.70 12.48 14.27
CA LYS A 2 20.52 11.82 12.95
C LYS A 2 19.52 10.65 12.97
N GLY A 3 19.32 10.01 14.13
CA GLY A 3 18.43 8.85 14.30
C GLY A 3 16.93 9.15 14.18
N ASP A 4 16.47 10.33 14.59
CA ASP A 4 15.03 10.65 14.60
C ASP A 4 14.44 10.76 13.20
N ARG A 5 15.18 11.32 12.24
CA ARG A 5 14.71 11.48 10.85
C ARG A 5 14.51 10.15 10.12
N MET A 6 15.24 9.11 10.50
CA MET A 6 15.08 7.77 9.93
C MET A 6 13.80 7.11 10.46
N LYS A 7 13.52 7.28 11.75
CA LYS A 7 12.31 6.74 12.41
C LYS A 7 11.03 7.38 11.89
N ASP A 8 11.03 8.71 11.68
CA ASP A 8 9.89 9.41 11.10
C ASP A 8 9.60 8.93 9.67
N LYS A 9 10.64 8.74 8.86
CA LYS A 9 10.49 8.24 7.48
C LYS A 9 9.86 6.85 7.43
N VAL A 10 10.24 5.98 8.35
CA VAL A 10 9.65 4.63 8.49
C VAL A 10 8.18 4.71 8.91
N MET A 11 7.84 5.64 9.81
CA MET A 11 6.48 5.83 10.27
C MET A 11 5.56 6.35 9.15
N ASP A 12 6.07 7.24 8.28
CA ASP A 12 5.35 7.72 7.11
C ASP A 12 5.05 6.61 6.11
N TYR A 13 6.02 5.75 5.79
CA TYR A 13 5.78 4.62 4.90
C TYR A 13 4.75 3.62 5.47
N LYS A 14 4.79 3.38 6.78
CA LYS A 14 3.84 2.49 7.46
C LYS A 14 2.42 3.07 7.41
N ARG A 15 2.29 4.39 7.60
CA ARG A 15 1.02 5.12 7.54
C ARG A 15 0.48 5.18 6.12
N PHE A 16 1.33 5.41 5.12
CA PHE A 16 0.97 5.36 3.71
C PHE A 16 0.46 3.98 3.28
N GLY A 17 1.13 2.90 3.71
CA GLY A 17 0.70 1.53 3.45
C GLY A 17 -0.66 1.21 4.08
N PHE A 18 -0.91 1.67 5.31
CA PHE A 18 -2.22 1.50 5.97
C PHE A 18 -3.33 2.28 5.25
N THR A 19 -3.05 3.52 4.84
CA THR A 19 -4.01 4.32 4.05
C THR A 19 -4.34 3.67 2.72
N LEU A 20 -3.34 3.19 1.97
CA LEU A 20 -3.58 2.49 0.70
C LEU A 20 -4.41 1.21 0.88
N LEU A 21 -4.17 0.47 1.96
CA LEU A 21 -4.95 -0.72 2.30
C LEU A 21 -6.41 -0.37 2.58
N CYS A 22 -6.66 0.70 3.34
CA CYS A 22 -8.01 1.19 3.62
C CYS A 22 -8.72 1.65 2.33
N VAL A 23 -8.01 2.37 1.45
CA VAL A 23 -8.52 2.80 0.14
C VAL A 23 -8.87 1.61 -0.75
N SER A 24 -8.05 0.55 -0.77
CA SER A 24 -8.32 -0.70 -1.51
C SER A 24 -9.61 -1.38 -1.03
N VAL A 25 -9.84 -1.45 0.28
CA VAL A 25 -11.10 -1.99 0.85
C VAL A 25 -12.30 -1.16 0.42
N PHE A 26 -12.22 0.17 0.46
CA PHE A 26 -13.31 1.03 -0.01
C PHE A 26 -13.60 0.88 -1.50
N LEU A 27 -12.55 0.77 -2.34
CA LEU A 27 -12.70 0.50 -3.76
C LEU A 27 -13.42 -0.83 -4.00
N TYR A 28 -13.02 -1.90 -3.30
CA TYR A 28 -13.67 -3.20 -3.38
C TYR A 28 -15.15 -3.13 -2.97
N LEU A 29 -15.46 -2.45 -1.87
CA LEU A 29 -16.84 -2.24 -1.43
C LEU A 29 -17.66 -1.46 -2.48
N GLY A 30 -17.07 -0.45 -3.12
CA GLY A 30 -17.71 0.28 -4.22
C GLY A 30 -18.06 -0.60 -5.41
N VAL A 31 -17.17 -1.52 -5.79
CA VAL A 31 -17.44 -2.52 -6.84
C VAL A 31 -18.54 -3.49 -6.40
N LEU A 32 -18.52 -3.92 -5.14
CA LEU A 32 -19.48 -4.86 -4.57
C LEU A 32 -20.90 -4.28 -4.56
N ILE A 33 -21.05 -2.98 -4.26
CA ILE A 33 -22.35 -2.28 -4.32
C ILE A 33 -22.86 -2.22 -5.77
N LYS A 34 -21.97 -1.98 -6.73
CA LYS A 34 -22.32 -1.78 -8.14
C LYS A 34 -22.52 -3.08 -8.93
N ILE A 35 -22.15 -4.24 -8.38
CA ILE A 35 -22.13 -5.52 -9.10
C ILE A 35 -23.45 -5.93 -9.76
N ASN A 36 -24.59 -5.48 -9.23
CA ASN A 36 -25.92 -5.79 -9.77
C ASN A 36 -26.53 -4.66 -10.63
N GLU A 37 -25.89 -3.49 -10.70
CA GLU A 37 -26.42 -2.30 -11.39
C GLU A 37 -25.71 -2.01 -12.73
N VAL A 38 -24.50 -2.52 -12.93
CA VAL A 38 -23.68 -2.24 -14.12
C VAL A 38 -23.46 -3.48 -14.98
N SER A 39 -23.29 -3.26 -16.28
CA SER A 39 -22.96 -4.31 -17.26
C SER A 39 -21.75 -5.13 -16.83
N SER A 40 -21.79 -6.43 -17.10
CA SER A 40 -20.74 -7.40 -16.77
C SER A 40 -19.34 -6.98 -17.24
N GLU A 41 -19.25 -6.24 -18.35
CA GLU A 41 -17.99 -5.69 -18.85
C GLU A 41 -17.43 -4.57 -17.95
N GLN A 42 -18.29 -3.67 -17.48
CA GLN A 42 -17.88 -2.58 -16.59
C GLN A 42 -17.46 -3.11 -15.22
N VAL A 43 -18.19 -4.11 -14.69
CA VAL A 43 -17.82 -4.82 -13.45
C VAL A 43 -16.45 -5.45 -13.61
N THR A 44 -16.17 -6.10 -14.74
CA THR A 44 -14.89 -6.75 -15.00
C THR A 44 -13.73 -5.74 -14.99
N ILE A 45 -13.88 -4.59 -15.66
CA ILE A 45 -12.86 -3.52 -15.67
C ILE A 45 -12.63 -2.97 -14.26
N MET A 46 -13.70 -2.69 -13.51
CA MET A 46 -13.61 -2.21 -12.12
C MET A 46 -12.89 -3.21 -11.21
N LEU A 47 -13.11 -4.51 -11.43
CA LEU A 47 -12.47 -5.58 -10.68
C LEU A 47 -10.96 -5.65 -10.99
N TRP A 48 -10.57 -5.55 -12.27
CA TRP A 48 -9.16 -5.44 -12.66
C TRP A 48 -8.47 -4.22 -12.07
N ILE A 49 -9.12 -3.05 -12.08
CA ILE A 49 -8.59 -1.83 -11.44
C ILE A 49 -8.39 -2.06 -9.95
N THR A 50 -9.37 -2.66 -9.27
CA THR A 50 -9.28 -2.97 -7.83
C THR A 50 -8.14 -3.93 -7.53
N VAL A 51 -7.95 -4.98 -8.34
CA VAL A 51 -6.82 -5.92 -8.22
C VAL A 51 -5.49 -5.21 -8.45
N LEU A 52 -5.40 -4.33 -9.46
CA LEU A 52 -4.18 -3.59 -9.77
C LEU A 52 -3.83 -2.61 -8.64
N PHE A 53 -4.81 -1.92 -8.07
CA PHE A 53 -4.62 -1.02 -6.93
C PHE A 53 -4.24 -1.77 -5.65
N THR A 54 -4.84 -2.93 -5.44
CA THR A 54 -4.52 -3.81 -4.31
C THR A 54 -3.12 -4.41 -4.44
N GLY A 55 -2.74 -4.85 -5.65
CA GLY A 55 -1.40 -5.33 -5.98
C GLY A 55 -0.36 -4.23 -5.83
N ALA A 56 -0.64 -3.01 -6.30
CA ALA A 56 0.20 -1.84 -6.10
C ALA A 56 0.37 -1.51 -4.61
N SER A 57 -0.70 -1.59 -3.82
CA SER A 57 -0.64 -1.44 -2.36
C SER A 57 0.29 -2.48 -1.73
N GLY A 58 0.14 -3.76 -2.08
CA GLY A 58 1.02 -4.83 -1.60
C GLY A 58 2.48 -4.61 -2.01
N TYR A 59 2.72 -4.17 -3.24
CA TYR A 59 4.05 -3.83 -3.74
C TYR A 59 4.69 -2.68 -2.96
N PHE A 60 3.95 -1.59 -2.71
CA PHE A 60 4.41 -0.47 -1.88
C PHE A 60 4.67 -0.90 -0.43
N PHE A 61 3.88 -1.83 0.11
CA PHE A 61 4.09 -2.39 1.44
C PHE A 61 5.39 -3.21 1.53
N LEU A 62 5.68 -4.02 0.51
CA LEU A 62 6.94 -4.76 0.38
C LEU A 62 8.13 -3.83 0.16
N LEU A 63 7.96 -2.77 -0.63
CA LEU A 63 8.98 -1.74 -0.85
C LEU A 63 9.29 -1.01 0.46
N SER A 64 8.27 -0.66 1.25
CA SER A 64 8.41 -0.09 2.59
C SER A 64 9.15 -1.05 3.53
N ALA A 65 8.80 -2.34 3.53
CA ALA A 65 9.46 -3.35 4.35
C ALA A 65 10.94 -3.53 3.97
N LYS A 66 11.26 -3.54 2.66
CA LYS A 66 12.64 -3.56 2.16
C LYS A 66 13.41 -2.29 2.50
N CYS A 67 12.76 -1.13 2.46
CA CYS A 67 13.37 0.16 2.82
C CYS A 67 13.69 0.22 4.31
N LYS A 68 12.80 -0.26 5.20
CA LYS A 68 13.11 -0.45 6.63
C LYS A 68 14.36 -1.29 6.85
N LYS A 69 14.45 -2.42 6.16
CA LYS A 69 15.54 -3.38 6.33
C LYS A 69 16.90 -2.80 5.94
N LYS A 70 16.94 -2.02 4.84
CA LYS A 70 18.15 -1.28 4.41
C LYS A 70 18.57 -0.19 5.38
N VAL A 71 17.62 0.52 6.00
CA VAL A 71 17.91 1.55 7.02
C VAL A 71 18.49 0.93 8.30
N GLU A 72 18.07 -0.28 8.65
CA GLU A 72 18.58 -1.05 9.79
C GLU A 72 20.03 -1.55 9.54
N GLU A 73 20.32 -2.04 8.33
CA GLU A 73 21.68 -2.45 7.93
C GLU A 73 22.68 -1.28 7.91
N ASP A 74 22.28 -0.11 7.39
CA ASP A 74 23.13 1.11 7.40
C ASP A 74 23.40 1.64 8.82
N SER A 75 22.51 1.35 9.77
CA SER A 75 22.68 1.73 11.18
C SER A 75 23.61 0.79 11.95
N SER A 76 23.73 -0.48 11.51
CA SER A 76 24.62 -1.48 12.11
C SER A 76 26.02 -1.51 11.51
N SER A 77 26.22 -0.99 10.30
CA SER A 77 27.55 -0.89 9.67
C SER A 77 28.35 0.35 10.11
N ASN A 78 27.78 1.22 10.94
CA ASN A 78 28.43 2.42 11.49
C ASN A 78 28.83 2.27 12.97
N TYR A 79 29.00 1.03 13.43
CA TYR A 79 29.61 0.66 14.72
C TYR A 79 30.76 -0.32 14.47
#